data_AF-A0A7L0JDR6-F1
#
_entry.id   AF-A0A7L0JDR6-F1
#
_cell.length_a   1.000
_cell.length_b   1.000
_cell.length_c   1.000
_cell.angle_alpha   90.00
_cell.angle_beta   90.00
_cell.angle_gamma   90.00
#
_symmetry.space_group_name_H-M   'P 1'
#
loop_
_entity.id
_entity.type
_entity.pdbx_description
1 polymer ?
#
loop_
_entity_poly.entity_id
_entity_poly.type
_entity_poly.pdbx_seq_one_letter_code
_entity_poly.pdbx_strand_id
1 'polypeptide(L)'
;PAFQEFQRRFHLGFLPALAADWLQGPHLFQVFRSRGFLQTQIAALYSLGFASNLAFGLFSHFFVDRLGRRRSCVLFSVLCSISCLLQLSGDFPVLAAGRLLGGVGTSLLFTSFESWYVHEHLEHHDFPQEWIPDTFSRVALWNGVMAVAAGAVAELLVLGGGPVTPFVAAVPFLAFSGIFAMKNWDENYGKRRSCPKACGEGLRELRDPPQALLGVVQALVEGITLIFIFLWTPVLEPLGIPLGIAFSGFMAASAVGSSLFRRGAMGGLRLQPL
;
A
#
# COMPACT_ATOMS: atom_id res chain seq x y z
N PRO A 1 -20.64 17.83 11.69
CA PRO A 1 -21.05 16.50 12.24
C PRO A 1 -21.11 15.41 11.15
N ALA A 2 -21.82 15.62 10.04
CA ALA A 2 -21.95 14.63 8.96
C ALA A 2 -20.62 14.29 8.27
N PHE A 3 -19.82 15.31 7.92
CA PHE A 3 -18.49 15.11 7.31
C PHE A 3 -17.53 14.33 8.22
N GLN A 4 -17.49 14.66 9.52
CA GLN A 4 -16.63 13.97 10.48
C GLN A 4 -17.05 12.50 10.67
N GLU A 5 -18.36 12.22 10.64
CA GLU A 5 -18.88 10.85 10.69
C GLU A 5 -18.48 10.06 9.43
N PHE A 6 -18.66 10.64 8.25
CA PHE A 6 -18.25 10.06 6.97
C PHE A 6 -16.74 9.76 6.96
N GLN A 7 -15.94 10.74 7.37
CA GLN A 7 -14.50 10.60 7.46
C GLN A 7 -14.09 9.48 8.44
N ARG A 8 -14.73 9.40 9.62
CA ARG A 8 -14.45 8.33 10.58
C ARG A 8 -14.78 6.96 9.99
N ARG A 9 -15.91 6.83 9.28
CA ARG A 9 -16.29 5.58 8.60
C ARG A 9 -15.29 5.20 7.51
N PHE A 10 -14.80 6.17 6.73
CA PHE A 10 -13.75 5.92 5.76
C PHE A 10 -12.47 5.42 6.43
N HIS A 11 -12.01 6.08 7.50
CA HIS A 11 -10.83 5.66 8.25
C HIS A 11 -10.98 4.26 8.86
N LEU A 12 -12.17 3.90 9.36
CA LEU A 12 -12.44 2.58 9.92
C LEU A 12 -12.32 1.46 8.87
N GLY A 13 -12.60 1.73 7.60
CA GLY A 13 -12.34 0.78 6.52
C GLY A 13 -10.87 0.78 6.09
N PHE A 14 -10.27 1.95 5.92
CA PHE A 14 -8.97 2.07 5.27
C PHE A 14 -7.76 1.83 6.18
N LEU A 15 -7.77 2.34 7.41
CA LEU A 15 -6.62 2.21 8.32
C LEU A 15 -6.28 0.74 8.66
N PRO A 16 -7.25 -0.17 8.89
CA PRO A 16 -6.93 -1.59 9.10
C PRO A 16 -6.28 -2.25 7.87
N ALA A 17 -6.68 -1.88 6.66
CA ALA A 17 -6.03 -2.35 5.42
C ALA A 17 -4.56 -1.92 5.36
N LEU A 18 -4.28 -0.65 5.68
CA LEU A 18 -2.91 -0.12 5.75
C LEU A 18 -2.09 -0.82 6.84
N ALA A 19 -2.67 -1.01 8.03
CA ALA A 19 -1.99 -1.69 9.14
C ALA A 19 -1.59 -3.13 8.76
N ALA A 20 -2.46 -3.85 8.05
CA ALA A 20 -2.17 -5.20 7.57
C ALA A 20 -1.03 -5.26 6.54
N ASP A 21 -0.95 -4.28 5.64
CA ASP A 21 0.12 -4.17 4.65
C ASP A 21 1.47 -3.93 5.34
N TRP A 22 1.51 -3.00 6.30
CA TRP A 22 2.73 -2.69 7.05
C TRP A 22 3.24 -3.84 7.91
N LEU A 23 2.34 -4.65 8.48
CA LEU A 23 2.72 -5.75 9.37
C LEU A 23 3.50 -6.87 8.65
N GLN A 24 3.30 -7.02 7.34
CA GLN A 24 3.95 -8.05 6.53
C GLN A 24 5.39 -7.70 6.12
N GLY A 25 5.69 -6.40 6.02
CA GLY A 25 6.96 -5.90 5.47
C GLY A 25 8.24 -6.38 6.18
N PRO A 26 8.36 -6.30 7.52
CA PRO A 26 9.65 -6.45 8.19
C PRO A 26 10.28 -7.85 8.10
N HIS A 27 9.45 -8.91 8.11
CA HIS A 27 9.93 -10.29 8.24
C HIS A 27 9.74 -11.13 6.96
N LEU A 28 9.29 -10.54 5.85
CA LEU A 28 9.07 -11.26 4.60
C LEU A 28 10.32 -12.00 4.10
N PHE A 29 11.49 -11.32 4.15
CA PHE A 29 12.75 -11.95 3.77
C PHE A 29 13.13 -13.10 4.71
N GLN A 30 12.94 -12.89 6.02
CA GLN A 30 13.27 -13.87 7.05
C GLN A 30 12.42 -15.15 6.93
N VAL A 31 11.13 -15.01 6.60
CA VAL A 31 10.24 -16.15 6.32
C VAL A 31 10.81 -17.01 5.20
N PHE A 32 11.20 -16.41 4.07
CA PHE A 32 11.75 -17.20 2.97
C PHE A 32 13.08 -17.86 3.30
N ARG A 33 13.98 -17.15 4.00
CA ARG A 33 15.25 -17.74 4.39
C ARG A 33 15.09 -18.86 5.42
N SER A 34 14.14 -18.75 6.36
CA SER A 34 13.83 -19.82 7.33
C SER A 34 13.36 -21.12 6.67
N ARG A 35 12.87 -21.06 5.42
CA ARG A 35 12.49 -22.23 4.61
C ARG A 35 13.62 -22.80 3.77
N GLY A 36 14.84 -22.26 3.90
CA GLY A 36 16.01 -22.74 3.19
C GLY A 36 16.11 -22.27 1.73
N PHE A 37 15.33 -21.26 1.32
CA PHE A 37 15.46 -20.71 -0.03
C PHE A 37 16.77 -19.95 -0.21
N LEU A 38 17.37 -20.09 -1.39
CA LEU A 38 18.55 -19.35 -1.81
C LEU A 38 18.20 -17.87 -2.03
N GLN A 39 19.18 -16.98 -1.88
CA GLN A 39 18.98 -15.54 -2.10
C GLN A 39 18.43 -15.22 -3.51
N THR A 40 18.82 -16.01 -4.53
CA THR A 40 18.29 -15.88 -5.90
C THR A 40 16.81 -16.24 -6.00
N GLN A 41 16.35 -17.26 -5.26
CA GLN A 41 14.94 -17.64 -5.20
C GLN A 41 14.12 -16.59 -4.45
N ILE A 42 14.67 -16.05 -3.35
CA ILE A 42 14.05 -14.94 -2.62
C ILE A 42 13.92 -13.71 -3.52
N ALA A 43 14.99 -13.36 -4.26
CA ALA A 43 14.96 -12.27 -5.22
C ALA A 43 13.88 -12.48 -6.28
N ALA A 44 13.71 -13.70 -6.80
CA ALA A 44 12.65 -14.02 -7.74
C ALA A 44 11.25 -13.79 -7.15
N LEU A 45 11.00 -14.17 -5.90
CA LEU A 45 9.72 -13.96 -5.20
C LEU A 45 9.43 -12.47 -4.92
N TYR A 46 10.46 -11.69 -4.58
CA TYR A 46 10.34 -10.24 -4.43
C TYR A 46 10.01 -9.57 -5.77
N SER A 47 10.81 -9.87 -6.80
CA SER A 47 10.63 -9.38 -8.16
C SER A 47 9.27 -9.73 -8.73
N LEU A 48 8.75 -10.94 -8.50
CA LEU A 48 7.41 -11.34 -8.95
C LEU A 48 6.31 -10.49 -8.29
N GLY A 49 6.42 -10.22 -7.00
CA GLY A 49 5.46 -9.36 -6.30
C GLY A 49 5.52 -7.91 -6.78
N PHE A 50 6.72 -7.35 -6.98
CA PHE A 50 6.86 -5.99 -7.50
C PHE A 50 6.42 -5.87 -8.96
N ALA A 51 6.76 -6.85 -9.80
CA ALA A 51 6.36 -6.89 -11.21
C ALA A 51 4.84 -7.04 -11.37
N SER A 52 4.19 -7.87 -10.55
CA SER A 52 2.73 -8.01 -10.57
C SER A 52 2.03 -6.73 -10.11
N ASN A 53 2.54 -6.06 -9.06
CA ASN A 53 2.05 -4.76 -8.63
C ASN A 53 2.18 -3.69 -9.73
N LEU A 54 3.34 -3.60 -10.38
CA LEU A 54 3.58 -2.65 -11.47
C LEU A 54 2.67 -2.92 -12.68
N ALA A 55 2.62 -4.19 -13.12
CA ALA A 55 1.82 -4.58 -14.27
C ALA A 55 0.32 -4.33 -14.04
N PHE A 56 -0.21 -4.70 -12.87
CA PHE A 56 -1.62 -4.47 -12.57
C PHE A 56 -1.91 -3.02 -12.18
N GLY A 57 -0.96 -2.31 -11.59
CA GLY A 57 -1.06 -0.88 -11.25
C GLY A 57 -1.44 -0.02 -12.44
N LEU A 58 -0.88 -0.29 -13.62
CA LEU A 58 -1.25 0.40 -14.88
C LEU A 58 -2.73 0.27 -15.25
N PHE A 59 -3.37 -0.83 -14.88
CA PHE A 59 -4.77 -1.13 -15.22
C PHE A 59 -5.73 -1.02 -14.03
N SER A 60 -5.19 -0.82 -12.81
CA SER A 60 -5.92 -0.86 -11.55
C SER A 60 -7.10 0.12 -11.53
N HIS A 61 -6.89 1.38 -11.91
CA HIS A 61 -7.95 2.41 -11.96
C HIS A 61 -9.11 2.01 -12.89
N PHE A 62 -8.80 1.50 -14.07
CA PHE A 62 -9.82 1.04 -15.01
C PHE A 62 -10.58 -0.18 -14.49
N PHE A 63 -9.85 -1.11 -13.88
CA PHE A 63 -10.44 -2.30 -13.28
C PHE A 63 -11.39 -1.93 -12.13
N VAL A 64 -10.97 -1.00 -11.25
CA VAL A 64 -11.77 -0.45 -10.15
C VAL A 64 -13.04 0.21 -10.67
N ASP A 65 -12.94 1.05 -11.70
CA ASP A 65 -14.09 1.74 -12.28
C ASP A 65 -15.11 0.80 -12.92
N ARG A 66 -14.69 -0.37 -13.43
CA ARG A 66 -15.58 -1.38 -14.03
C ARG A 66 -16.16 -2.37 -13.02
N LEU A 67 -15.35 -2.86 -12.09
CA LEU A 67 -15.78 -3.85 -11.10
C LEU A 67 -16.73 -3.23 -10.07
N GLY A 68 -16.53 -1.95 -9.77
CA GLY A 68 -17.16 -1.23 -8.67
C GLY A 68 -16.15 -1.04 -7.53
N ARG A 69 -16.09 0.18 -6.97
CA ARG A 69 -14.98 0.56 -6.09
C ARG A 69 -15.06 -0.14 -4.74
N ARG A 70 -16.27 -0.38 -4.21
CA ARG A 70 -16.47 -1.17 -2.99
C ARG A 70 -16.06 -2.63 -3.22
N ARG A 71 -16.51 -3.24 -4.31
CA ARG A 71 -16.09 -4.61 -4.69
C ARG A 71 -14.58 -4.72 -4.83
N SER A 72 -13.91 -3.70 -5.37
CA SER A 72 -12.44 -3.67 -5.44
C SER A 72 -11.77 -3.60 -4.07
N CYS A 73 -12.31 -2.85 -3.11
CA CYS A 73 -11.79 -2.82 -1.73
C CYS A 73 -11.94 -4.18 -1.02
N VAL A 74 -13.07 -4.87 -1.26
CA VAL A 74 -13.29 -6.24 -0.77
C VAL A 74 -12.34 -7.21 -1.47
N LEU A 75 -12.18 -7.10 -2.80
CA LEU A 75 -11.26 -7.93 -3.57
C LEU A 75 -9.82 -7.77 -3.09
N PHE A 76 -9.36 -6.54 -2.84
CA PHE A 76 -8.08 -6.27 -2.19
C PHE A 76 -7.93 -7.09 -0.90
N SER A 77 -8.92 -6.97 -0.01
CA SER A 77 -8.89 -7.63 1.30
C SER A 77 -8.83 -9.16 1.17
N VAL A 78 -9.57 -9.74 0.22
CA VAL A 78 -9.57 -11.18 -0.08
C VAL A 78 -8.23 -11.62 -0.68
N LEU A 79 -7.73 -10.92 -1.70
CA LEU A 79 -6.47 -11.24 -2.37
C LEU A 79 -5.29 -11.20 -1.40
N CYS A 80 -5.20 -10.15 -0.57
CA CYS A 80 -4.17 -10.02 0.44
C CYS A 80 -4.30 -11.04 1.57
N SER A 81 -5.53 -11.42 1.96
CA SER A 81 -5.74 -12.47 2.96
C SER A 81 -5.29 -13.82 2.43
N ILE A 82 -5.65 -14.16 1.19
CA ILE A 82 -5.18 -15.38 0.52
C ILE A 82 -3.66 -15.33 0.38
N SER A 83 -3.09 -14.20 -0.04
CA SER A 83 -1.63 -14.02 -0.11
C SER A 83 -0.96 -14.32 1.24
N CYS A 84 -1.45 -13.75 2.36
CA CYS A 84 -0.94 -14.02 3.70
C CYS A 84 -1.02 -15.51 4.09
N LEU A 85 -2.12 -16.19 3.73
CA LEU A 85 -2.29 -17.62 4.02
C LEU A 85 -1.38 -18.50 3.15
N LEU A 86 -1.16 -18.14 1.88
CA LEU A 86 -0.23 -18.84 1.00
C LEU A 86 1.22 -18.66 1.49
N GLN A 87 1.52 -17.53 2.13
CA GLN A 87 2.82 -17.29 2.75
C GLN A 87 3.12 -18.22 3.92
N LEU A 88 2.16 -19.01 4.41
CA LEU A 88 2.38 -20.06 5.41
C LEU A 88 3.01 -21.34 4.81
N SER A 89 2.87 -21.54 3.49
CA SER A 89 3.28 -22.76 2.79
C SER A 89 4.79 -22.92 2.66
N GLY A 90 5.28 -24.17 2.61
CA GLY A 90 6.69 -24.48 2.38
C GLY A 90 7.11 -24.38 0.91
N ASP A 91 6.16 -24.43 -0.01
CA ASP A 91 6.42 -24.70 -1.42
C ASP A 91 6.65 -23.41 -2.22
N PHE A 92 7.74 -23.37 -2.98
CA PHE A 92 8.07 -22.25 -3.86
C PHE A 92 6.93 -21.81 -4.79
N PRO A 93 6.23 -22.69 -5.55
CA PRO A 93 5.15 -22.26 -6.44
C PRO A 93 3.95 -21.64 -5.70
N VAL A 94 3.66 -22.13 -4.49
CA VAL A 94 2.57 -21.61 -3.66
C VAL A 94 2.91 -20.21 -3.14
N LEU A 95 4.17 -20.00 -2.73
CA LEU A 95 4.68 -18.68 -2.36
C LEU A 95 4.73 -17.71 -3.54
N ALA A 96 5.11 -18.20 -4.73
CA ALA A 96 5.08 -17.40 -5.95
C ALA A 96 3.65 -16.95 -6.29
N ALA A 97 2.66 -17.84 -6.19
CA ALA A 97 1.25 -17.49 -6.33
C ALA A 97 0.82 -16.46 -5.26
N GLY A 98 1.23 -16.65 -4.01
CA GLY A 98 1.01 -15.70 -2.92
C GLY A 98 1.58 -14.31 -3.23
N ARG A 99 2.81 -14.23 -3.75
CA ARG A 99 3.45 -12.97 -4.15
C ARG A 99 2.74 -12.28 -5.31
N LEU A 100 2.29 -13.05 -6.29
CA LEU A 100 1.53 -12.52 -7.42
C LEU A 100 0.17 -11.96 -6.98
N LEU A 101 -0.58 -12.70 -6.17
CA LEU A 101 -1.86 -12.23 -5.63
C LEU A 101 -1.68 -11.03 -4.70
N GLY A 102 -0.62 -11.03 -3.88
CA GLY A 102 -0.27 -9.92 -3.02
C GLY A 102 0.05 -8.66 -3.81
N GLY A 103 0.85 -8.75 -4.89
CA GLY A 103 1.15 -7.62 -5.75
C GLY A 103 -0.09 -7.05 -6.46
N VAL A 104 -0.97 -7.91 -6.99
CA VAL A 104 -2.27 -7.48 -7.53
C VAL A 104 -3.12 -6.81 -6.43
N GLY A 105 -3.12 -7.36 -5.22
CA GLY A 105 -3.78 -6.75 -4.06
C GLY A 105 -3.24 -5.34 -3.78
N THR A 106 -1.94 -5.19 -3.53
CA THR A 106 -1.32 -3.89 -3.20
C THR A 106 -1.63 -2.81 -4.25
N SER A 107 -1.71 -3.16 -5.54
CA SER A 107 -2.07 -2.20 -6.59
C SER A 107 -3.51 -1.64 -6.46
N LEU A 108 -4.40 -2.36 -5.77
CA LEU A 108 -5.77 -1.93 -5.47
C LEU A 108 -5.87 -1.12 -4.17
N LEU A 109 -4.90 -1.20 -3.26
CA LEU A 109 -5.01 -0.66 -1.90
C LEU A 109 -5.32 0.84 -1.89
N PHE A 110 -4.48 1.67 -2.50
CA PHE A 110 -4.75 3.10 -2.57
C PHE A 110 -5.80 3.41 -3.64
N THR A 111 -5.70 2.77 -4.81
CA THR A 111 -6.54 3.10 -5.97
C THR A 111 -8.04 2.88 -5.71
N SER A 112 -8.42 1.78 -5.07
CA SER A 112 -9.83 1.47 -4.79
C SER A 112 -10.41 2.31 -3.65
N PHE A 113 -9.67 2.44 -2.54
CA PHE A 113 -10.12 3.17 -1.35
C PHE A 113 -10.21 4.67 -1.60
N GLU A 114 -9.20 5.27 -2.23
CA GLU A 114 -9.19 6.70 -2.54
C GLU A 114 -10.28 7.04 -3.57
N SER A 115 -10.41 6.23 -4.62
CA SER A 115 -11.44 6.45 -5.64
C SER A 115 -12.85 6.33 -5.04
N TRP A 116 -13.08 5.39 -4.13
CA TRP A 116 -14.37 5.26 -3.45
C TRP A 116 -14.68 6.52 -2.61
N TYR A 117 -13.71 6.98 -1.81
CA TYR A 117 -13.87 8.18 -0.97
C TYR A 117 -14.17 9.42 -1.79
N VAL A 118 -13.40 9.68 -2.85
CA VAL A 118 -13.56 10.88 -3.68
C VAL A 118 -14.94 10.92 -4.33
N HIS A 119 -15.50 9.78 -4.73
CA HIS A 119 -16.85 9.74 -5.29
C HIS A 119 -17.94 10.02 -4.27
N GLU A 120 -17.93 9.31 -3.14
CA GLU A 120 -18.93 9.53 -2.09
C GLU A 120 -18.88 10.95 -1.55
N HIS A 121 -17.67 11.50 -1.39
CA HIS A 121 -17.45 12.86 -0.91
C HIS A 121 -18.09 13.91 -1.85
N LEU A 122 -17.95 13.74 -3.16
CA LEU A 122 -18.39 14.73 -4.15
C LEU A 122 -19.79 14.49 -4.69
N GLU A 123 -20.13 13.27 -5.06
CA GLU A 123 -21.35 12.97 -5.81
C GLU A 123 -22.53 12.65 -4.90
N HIS A 124 -22.29 11.99 -3.76
CA HIS A 124 -23.35 11.59 -2.84
C HIS A 124 -23.57 12.64 -1.75
N HIS A 125 -22.49 13.09 -1.12
CA HIS A 125 -22.58 14.04 -0.01
C HIS A 125 -22.42 15.51 -0.42
N ASP A 126 -21.97 15.78 -1.64
CA ASP A 126 -21.75 17.14 -2.18
C ASP A 126 -20.92 18.01 -1.23
N PHE A 127 -19.90 17.41 -0.60
CA PHE A 127 -19.00 18.12 0.31
C PHE A 127 -17.96 18.94 -0.48
N PRO A 128 -17.45 20.05 0.10
CA PRO A 128 -16.42 20.87 -0.55
C PRO A 128 -15.18 20.07 -0.95
N GLN A 129 -14.69 20.27 -2.17
CA GLN A 129 -13.46 19.63 -2.69
C GLN A 129 -12.23 19.94 -1.81
N GLU A 130 -12.20 21.11 -1.19
CA GLU A 130 -11.13 21.57 -0.30
C GLU A 130 -10.94 20.68 0.95
N TRP A 131 -11.93 19.87 1.32
CA TRP A 131 -11.87 18.98 2.47
C TRP A 131 -11.23 17.62 2.16
N ILE A 132 -11.07 17.28 0.88
CA ILE A 132 -10.44 16.01 0.45
C ILE A 132 -8.96 15.95 0.90
N PRO A 133 -8.12 16.98 0.65
CA PRO A 133 -6.74 16.99 1.14
C PRO A 133 -6.64 16.89 2.66
N ASP A 134 -7.58 17.48 3.40
CA ASP A 134 -7.61 17.41 4.87
C ASP A 134 -7.79 15.96 5.34
N THR A 135 -8.68 15.19 4.71
CA THR A 135 -8.85 13.76 5.00
C THR A 135 -7.61 12.94 4.67
N PHE A 136 -7.06 13.09 3.47
CA PHE A 136 -5.85 12.33 3.10
C PHE A 136 -4.62 12.75 3.90
N SER A 137 -4.55 14.00 4.38
CA SER A 137 -3.49 14.42 5.30
C SER A 137 -3.55 13.69 6.64
N ARG A 138 -4.75 13.45 7.17
CA ARG A 138 -4.97 12.65 8.39
C ARG A 138 -4.65 11.19 8.15
N VAL A 139 -5.07 10.63 7.02
CA VAL A 139 -4.70 9.25 6.64
C VAL A 139 -3.19 9.11 6.53
N ALA A 140 -2.49 10.04 5.87
CA ALA A 140 -1.03 10.01 5.74
C ALA A 140 -0.33 10.06 7.11
N LEU A 141 -0.83 10.86 8.05
CA LEU A 141 -0.32 10.90 9.42
C LEU A 141 -0.49 9.55 10.12
N TRP A 142 -1.71 8.99 10.10
CA TRP A 142 -2.00 7.70 10.71
C TRP A 142 -1.22 6.57 10.04
N ASN A 143 -1.05 6.61 8.71
CA ASN A 143 -0.25 5.66 7.96
C ASN A 143 1.20 5.64 8.45
N GLY A 144 1.81 6.81 8.66
CA GLY A 144 3.15 6.89 9.23
C GLY A 144 3.25 6.33 10.65
N VAL A 145 2.27 6.63 11.51
CA VAL A 145 2.20 6.08 12.88
C VAL A 145 2.05 4.55 12.85
N MET A 146 1.15 4.04 12.01
CA MET A 146 0.94 2.60 11.84
C MET A 146 2.17 1.90 11.28
N ALA A 147 2.89 2.50 10.34
CA ALA A 147 4.11 1.93 9.78
C ALA A 147 5.21 1.77 10.85
N VAL A 148 5.38 2.77 11.72
CA VAL A 148 6.32 2.69 12.85
C VAL A 148 5.86 1.65 13.87
N ALA A 149 4.57 1.67 14.25
CA ALA A 149 4.03 0.72 15.21
C ALA A 149 4.08 -0.73 14.71
N ALA A 150 3.84 -0.95 13.41
CA ALA A 150 3.85 -2.26 12.78
C ALA A 150 5.21 -2.97 12.92
N GLY A 151 6.33 -2.24 12.85
CA GLY A 151 7.64 -2.84 13.08
C GLY A 151 7.80 -3.35 14.51
N ALA A 152 7.43 -2.56 15.52
CA ALA A 152 7.48 -2.99 16.92
C ALA A 152 6.52 -4.16 17.22
N VAL A 153 5.29 -4.11 16.67
CA VAL A 153 4.29 -5.17 16.83
C VAL A 153 4.75 -6.45 16.13
N ALA A 154 5.30 -6.36 14.92
CA ALA A 154 5.82 -7.51 14.20
C ALA A 154 6.95 -8.19 14.98
N GLU A 155 7.87 -7.42 15.58
CA GLU A 155 8.94 -7.98 16.41
C GLU A 155 8.38 -8.77 17.60
N LEU A 156 7.42 -8.19 18.33
CA LEU A 156 6.76 -8.87 19.45
C LEU A 156 6.06 -10.17 19.02
N LEU A 157 5.40 -10.16 17.87
CA LEU A 157 4.72 -11.34 17.33
C LEU A 157 5.72 -12.44 16.93
N VAL A 158 6.88 -12.06 16.38
CA VAL A 158 7.91 -13.01 15.96
C VAL A 158 8.58 -13.67 17.16
N LEU A 159 8.81 -12.93 18.25
CA LEU A 159 9.33 -13.50 19.50
C LEU A 159 8.39 -14.57 20.08
N GLY A 160 7.07 -14.41 19.93
CA GLY A 160 6.06 -15.31 20.49
C GLY A 160 5.68 -16.51 19.63
N GLY A 161 5.80 -16.43 18.30
CA GLY A 161 5.35 -17.51 17.41
C GLY A 161 6.08 -17.64 16.07
N GLY A 162 7.23 -16.98 15.92
CA GLY A 162 8.12 -17.11 14.77
C GLY A 162 7.81 -16.18 13.59
N PRO A 163 8.63 -16.22 12.51
CA PRO A 163 8.61 -15.22 11.43
C PRO A 163 7.29 -15.10 10.66
N VAL A 164 6.43 -16.10 10.77
CA VAL A 164 5.18 -16.24 10.01
C VAL A 164 4.00 -15.56 10.72
N THR A 165 4.10 -15.30 12.03
CA THR A 165 3.00 -14.71 12.82
C THR A 165 2.54 -13.34 12.35
N PRO A 166 3.39 -12.42 11.84
CA PRO A 166 2.91 -11.13 11.34
C PRO A 166 1.95 -11.28 10.14
N PHE A 167 2.16 -12.30 9.30
CA PHE A 167 1.26 -12.61 8.17
C PHE A 167 -0.10 -13.12 8.65
N VAL A 168 -0.11 -14.00 9.66
CA VAL A 168 -1.36 -14.50 10.25
C VAL A 168 -2.10 -13.37 10.97
N ALA A 169 -1.37 -12.51 11.69
CA ALA A 169 -1.93 -11.37 12.40
C ALA A 169 -2.49 -10.30 11.44
N ALA A 170 -2.02 -10.20 10.19
CA ALA A 170 -2.55 -9.29 9.18
C ALA A 170 -3.95 -9.70 8.68
N VAL A 171 -4.26 -11.00 8.62
CA VAL A 171 -5.54 -11.54 8.12
C VAL A 171 -6.77 -10.97 8.84
N PRO A 172 -6.86 -10.90 10.19
CA PRO A 172 -8.03 -10.31 10.86
C PRO A 172 -8.21 -8.83 10.55
N PHE A 173 -7.14 -8.05 10.35
CA PHE A 173 -7.24 -6.64 9.94
C PHE A 173 -7.79 -6.51 8.51
N LEU A 174 -7.32 -7.35 7.58
CA LEU A 174 -7.85 -7.41 6.21
C LEU A 174 -9.31 -7.86 6.18
N ALA A 175 -9.65 -8.90 6.93
CA ALA A 175 -11.01 -9.40 7.05
C ALA A 175 -11.94 -8.32 7.63
N PHE A 176 -11.51 -7.61 8.67
CA PHE A 176 -12.26 -6.49 9.24
C PHE A 176 -12.47 -5.38 8.22
N SER A 177 -11.42 -4.92 7.53
CA SER A 177 -11.52 -3.92 6.45
C SER A 177 -12.52 -4.34 5.38
N GLY A 178 -12.38 -5.56 4.84
CA GLY A 178 -13.25 -6.08 3.79
C GLY A 178 -14.71 -6.22 4.23
N ILE A 179 -14.96 -6.78 5.43
CA ILE A 179 -16.32 -6.93 5.97
C ILE A 179 -16.93 -5.57 6.27
N PHE A 180 -16.15 -4.62 6.81
CA PHE A 180 -16.60 -3.27 7.10
C PHE A 180 -16.99 -2.54 5.81
N ALA A 181 -16.14 -2.57 4.79
CA ALA A 181 -16.44 -1.99 3.48
C ALA A 181 -17.68 -2.64 2.86
N MET A 182 -17.80 -3.98 2.91
CA MET A 182 -18.96 -4.69 2.36
C MET A 182 -20.28 -4.28 3.01
N LYS A 183 -20.30 -4.05 4.33
CA LYS A 183 -21.53 -3.74 5.09
C LYS A 183 -21.88 -2.25 5.12
N ASN A 184 -20.89 -1.38 5.17
CA ASN A 184 -21.10 0.05 5.45
C ASN A 184 -20.92 0.95 4.23
N TRP A 185 -20.37 0.43 3.13
CA TRP A 185 -20.13 1.22 1.93
C TRP A 185 -21.13 0.85 0.84
N ASP A 186 -21.54 1.89 0.11
CA ASP A 186 -22.37 1.74 -1.08
C ASP A 186 -21.49 1.43 -2.31
N GLU A 187 -22.09 0.75 -3.28
CA GLU A 187 -21.40 0.45 -4.54
C GLU A 187 -21.45 1.66 -5.45
N ASN A 188 -20.27 2.19 -5.80
CA ASN A 188 -20.12 3.23 -6.78
C ASN A 188 -19.23 2.79 -7.94
N TYR A 189 -19.45 3.40 -9.10
CA TYR A 189 -18.79 3.08 -10.36
C TYR A 189 -18.18 4.34 -10.96
N GLY A 190 -17.01 4.18 -11.60
CA GLY A 190 -16.43 5.26 -12.37
C GLY A 190 -17.09 5.40 -13.75
N LYS A 191 -16.73 6.49 -14.44
CA LYS A 191 -17.13 6.69 -15.83
C LYS A 191 -16.52 5.56 -16.68
N ARG A 192 -17.37 4.83 -17.42
CA ARG A 192 -16.93 3.73 -18.31
C ARG A 192 -16.11 4.27 -19.49
N ARG A 193 -14.83 4.55 -19.28
CA ARG A 193 -13.87 4.85 -20.36
C ARG A 193 -13.37 3.55 -21.00
N SER A 194 -12.93 3.63 -22.25
CA SER A 194 -12.29 2.48 -22.92
C SER A 194 -10.81 2.44 -22.57
N CYS A 195 -10.30 1.30 -22.10
CA CYS A 195 -8.89 1.09 -21.70
C CYS A 195 -7.86 1.61 -22.73
N PRO A 196 -7.97 1.30 -24.04
CA PRO A 196 -7.01 1.80 -25.03
C PRO A 196 -7.05 3.33 -25.20
N LYS A 197 -8.19 3.98 -24.96
CA LYS A 197 -8.30 5.44 -25.03
C LYS A 197 -7.61 6.11 -23.84
N ALA A 198 -7.86 5.62 -22.63
CA ALA A 198 -7.21 6.14 -21.42
C ALA A 198 -5.69 5.90 -21.42
N CYS A 199 -5.25 4.72 -21.87
CA CYS A 199 -3.82 4.43 -22.03
C CYS A 199 -3.18 5.33 -23.10
N GLY A 200 -3.89 5.57 -24.22
CA GLY A 200 -3.45 6.50 -25.26
C GLY A 200 -3.39 7.96 -24.81
N GLU A 201 -4.30 8.40 -23.93
CA GLU A 201 -4.27 9.73 -23.30
C GLU A 201 -3.07 9.86 -22.36
N GLY A 202 -2.85 8.90 -21.45
CA GLY A 202 -1.70 8.90 -20.55
C GLY A 202 -0.35 8.87 -21.30
N LEU A 203 -0.25 8.11 -22.39
CA LEU A 203 0.96 8.07 -23.21
C LEU A 203 1.19 9.39 -23.98
N ARG A 204 0.12 10.12 -24.29
CA ARG A 204 0.22 11.47 -24.88
C ARG A 204 0.66 12.50 -23.86
N GLU A 205 0.16 12.42 -22.63
CA GLU A 205 0.59 13.26 -21.50
C GLU A 205 2.09 13.05 -21.22
N LEU A 206 2.57 11.79 -21.22
CA LEU A 206 4.00 11.48 -21.11
C LEU A 206 4.88 12.02 -22.25
N ARG A 207 4.30 12.59 -23.31
CA ARG A 207 5.06 13.27 -24.37
C ARG A 207 5.48 14.68 -23.96
N ASP A 208 4.81 15.26 -22.98
CA ASP A 208 5.16 16.58 -22.46
C ASP A 208 6.44 16.47 -21.60
N PRO A 209 7.52 17.19 -21.95
CA PRO A 209 8.81 17.10 -21.26
C PRO A 209 8.76 17.22 -19.73
N PRO A 210 7.98 18.13 -19.11
CA PRO A 210 7.94 18.23 -17.65
C PRO A 210 7.28 17.01 -16.99
N GLN A 211 6.22 16.46 -17.60
CA GLN A 211 5.52 15.28 -17.08
C GLN A 211 6.37 14.02 -17.26
N ALA A 212 7.05 13.89 -18.41
CA ALA A 212 8.02 12.82 -18.66
C ALA A 212 9.16 12.83 -17.64
N LEU A 213 9.74 14.00 -17.36
CA LEU A 213 10.82 14.14 -16.38
C LEU A 213 10.36 13.75 -14.97
N LEU A 214 9.17 14.20 -14.56
CA LEU A 214 8.58 13.81 -13.26
C LEU A 214 8.39 12.29 -13.17
N GLY A 215 7.89 11.66 -14.24
CA GLY A 215 7.72 10.21 -14.32
C GLY A 215 9.05 9.45 -14.22
N VAL A 216 10.11 9.93 -14.89
CA VAL A 216 11.45 9.33 -14.81
C VAL A 216 12.03 9.46 -13.40
N VAL A 217 11.93 10.64 -12.79
CA VAL A 217 12.40 10.85 -11.40
C VAL A 217 11.65 9.95 -10.44
N GLN A 218 10.33 9.86 -10.55
CA GLN A 218 9.52 8.96 -9.73
C GLN A 218 9.94 7.50 -9.91
N ALA A 219 10.14 7.03 -11.14
CA ALA A 219 10.57 5.66 -11.43
C ALA A 219 11.96 5.35 -10.85
N LEU A 220 12.89 6.30 -10.90
CA LEU A 220 14.22 6.15 -10.31
C LEU A 220 14.15 6.06 -8.77
N VAL A 221 13.40 6.95 -8.14
CA VAL A 221 13.22 6.96 -6.68
C VAL A 221 12.55 5.67 -6.21
N GLU A 222 11.51 5.22 -6.89
CA GLU A 222 10.81 4.00 -6.56
C GLU A 222 11.70 2.77 -6.80
N GLY A 223 12.45 2.73 -7.90
CA GLY A 223 13.45 1.69 -8.18
C GLY A 223 14.51 1.56 -7.08
N ILE A 224 15.08 2.69 -6.62
CA ILE A 224 16.04 2.71 -5.50
C ILE A 224 15.38 2.19 -4.22
N THR A 225 14.12 2.58 -3.97
CA THR A 225 13.36 2.15 -2.79
C THR A 225 13.11 0.63 -2.81
N LEU A 226 12.76 0.06 -3.96
CA LEU A 226 12.57 -1.39 -4.11
C LEU A 226 13.87 -2.18 -3.88
N ILE A 227 14.99 -1.68 -4.40
CA ILE A 227 16.32 -2.25 -4.16
C ILE A 227 16.65 -2.21 -2.67
N PHE A 228 16.42 -1.06 -2.02
CA PHE A 228 16.61 -0.91 -0.57
C PHE A 228 15.77 -1.92 0.21
N ILE A 229 14.47 -2.02 -0.08
CA ILE A 229 13.52 -2.95 0.58
C ILE A 229 13.99 -4.41 0.47
N PHE A 230 14.63 -4.80 -0.63
CA PHE A 230 15.18 -6.14 -0.79
C PHE A 230 16.49 -6.35 -0.01
N LEU A 231 17.37 -5.35 0.03
CA LEU A 231 18.74 -5.50 0.54
C LEU A 231 18.90 -5.26 2.05
N TRP A 232 18.05 -4.44 2.68
CA TRP A 232 18.27 -4.07 4.09
C TRP A 232 18.24 -5.28 5.04
N THR A 233 17.33 -6.24 4.83
CA THR A 233 17.22 -7.42 5.71
C THR A 233 18.45 -8.33 5.66
N PRO A 234 18.92 -8.81 4.48
CA PRO A 234 20.13 -9.64 4.44
C PRO A 234 21.39 -8.94 4.93
N VAL A 235 21.42 -7.59 4.95
CA VAL A 235 22.53 -6.81 5.50
C VAL A 235 22.47 -6.71 7.03
N LEU A 236 21.29 -6.48 7.61
CA LEU A 236 21.15 -6.28 9.06
C LEU A 236 21.07 -7.58 9.86
N GLU A 237 20.54 -8.64 9.26
CA GLU A 237 20.29 -9.88 10.00
C GLU A 237 21.56 -10.60 10.48
N PRO A 238 22.66 -10.65 9.73
CA PRO A 238 23.94 -11.18 10.24
C PRO A 238 24.50 -10.40 11.44
N LEU A 239 24.06 -9.14 11.63
CA LEU A 239 24.47 -8.29 12.75
C LEU A 239 23.62 -8.54 14.01
N GLY A 240 22.61 -9.42 13.94
CA GLY A 240 21.72 -9.71 15.07
C GLY A 240 20.77 -8.56 15.43
N ILE A 241 20.56 -7.61 14.52
CA ILE A 241 19.67 -6.47 14.75
C ILE A 241 18.21 -6.93 14.59
N PRO A 242 17.33 -6.67 15.58
CA PRO A 242 15.89 -6.96 15.49
C PRO A 242 15.26 -6.27 14.28
N LEU A 243 14.73 -7.06 13.34
CA LEU A 243 14.28 -6.57 12.03
C LEU A 243 13.08 -5.63 12.16
N GLY A 244 12.15 -5.89 13.08
CA GLY A 244 11.00 -5.03 13.32
C GLY A 244 11.39 -3.68 13.92
N ILE A 245 12.42 -3.64 14.78
CA ILE A 245 12.95 -2.38 15.35
C ILE A 245 13.67 -1.57 14.26
N ALA A 246 14.50 -2.21 13.45
CA ALA A 246 15.17 -1.55 12.32
C ALA A 246 14.14 -0.96 11.33
N PHE A 247 13.11 -1.74 10.99
CA PHE A 247 12.00 -1.29 10.15
C PHE A 247 11.27 -0.08 10.75
N SER A 248 10.98 -0.12 12.05
CA SER A 248 10.37 1.01 12.78
C SER A 248 11.22 2.27 12.68
N GLY A 249 12.54 2.13 12.78
CA GLY A 249 13.51 3.22 12.60
C GLY A 249 13.46 3.83 11.20
N PHE A 250 13.40 3.00 10.15
CA PHE A 250 13.25 3.49 8.78
C PHE A 250 11.92 4.23 8.55
N MET A 251 10.82 3.69 9.07
CA MET A 251 9.51 4.34 8.97
C MET A 251 9.47 5.65 9.77
N ALA A 252 10.11 5.70 10.94
CA ALA A 252 10.19 6.92 11.75
C ALA A 252 11.02 8.00 11.04
N ALA A 253 12.17 7.64 10.45
CA ALA A 253 12.97 8.55 9.66
C ALA A 253 12.19 9.10 8.45
N SER A 254 11.44 8.25 7.75
CA SER A 254 10.55 8.65 6.64
C SER A 254 9.45 9.63 7.10
N ALA A 255 8.82 9.36 8.24
CA ALA A 255 7.79 10.23 8.81
C ALA A 255 8.34 11.60 9.26
N VAL A 256 9.54 11.61 9.86
CA VAL A 256 10.25 12.86 10.23
C VAL A 256 10.62 13.65 8.98
N GLY A 257 11.18 12.99 7.95
CA GLY A 257 11.48 13.62 6.66
C GLY A 257 10.27 14.28 6.02
N SER A 258 9.13 13.57 6.00
CA SER A 258 7.85 14.10 5.50
C SER A 258 7.36 15.32 6.30
N SER A 259 7.57 15.30 7.62
CA SER A 259 7.19 16.42 8.51
C SER A 259 8.09 17.63 8.31
N LEU A 260 9.41 17.42 8.16
CA LEU A 260 10.38 18.48 7.87
C LEU A 260 10.13 19.10 6.50
N PHE A 261 9.86 18.28 5.47
CA PHE A 261 9.51 18.77 4.14
C PHE A 261 8.25 19.64 4.19
N ARG A 262 7.20 19.20 4.89
CA ARG A 262 5.97 19.98 5.02
C ARG A 262 6.24 21.33 5.71
N ARG A 263 7.02 21.36 6.78
CA ARG A 263 7.39 22.60 7.48
C ARG A 263 8.28 23.52 6.63
N GLY A 264 9.27 22.97 5.93
CA GLY A 264 10.22 23.71 5.10
C GLY A 264 9.57 24.25 3.82
N ALA A 265 8.75 23.46 3.15
CA ALA A 265 8.02 23.88 1.96
C ALA A 265 6.95 24.93 2.28
N MET A 266 6.20 24.78 3.39
CA MET A 266 5.23 25.79 3.82
C MET A 266 5.89 27.09 4.33
N GLY A 267 7.15 27.03 4.77
CA GLY A 267 7.93 28.22 5.17
C GLY A 267 8.61 28.94 4.00
N GLY A 268 9.02 28.22 2.95
CA GLY A 268 9.88 28.75 1.88
C GLY A 268 9.23 28.95 0.50
N LEU A 269 8.07 28.33 0.21
CA LEU A 269 7.41 28.38 -1.10
C LEU A 269 6.14 29.26 -1.12
N ARG A 270 6.21 30.47 -0.53
CA ARG A 270 5.44 31.63 -1.04
C ARG A 270 6.04 32.12 -2.36
N LEU A 271 6.27 31.22 -3.33
CA LEU A 271 6.73 31.60 -4.66
C LEU A 271 5.54 31.58 -5.61
N GLN A 272 5.11 32.83 -5.87
CA GLN A 272 4.29 33.34 -6.96
C GLN A 272 2.82 32.88 -7.05
N PRO A 273 1.86 33.82 -6.94
CA PRO A 273 0.54 33.59 -7.51
C PRO A 273 0.69 33.49 -9.03
N LEU A 274 0.08 32.48 -9.63
CA LEU A 274 -0.36 32.54 -11.02
C LEU A 274 -1.44 33.62 -11.15
#